data_AF-A0A948VTK9-F1
#
_entry.id   AF-A0A948VTK9-F1
#
_cell.length_a   1.000
_cell.length_b   1.000
_cell.length_c   1.000
_cell.angle_alpha   90.00
_cell.angle_beta   90.00
_cell.angle_gamma   90.00
#
_symmetry.space_group_name_H-M   'P 1'
#
loop_
_entity.id
_entity.type
_entity.pdbx_description
1 polymer ?
#
loop_
_entity_poly.entity_id
_entity_poly.type
_entity_poly.pdbx_seq_one_letter_code
_entity_poly.pdbx_strand_id
1 'polypeptide(L)'
;MTPRPPLDELLALFRSTVAAEGVTTGAGAGAGNSIIDAGLAGAGANSFVSMLMVVYPGQPRLVDSMDITGFNNATGEVTLSTAYKGVAAAIPAGVPYKIVTFRFVPAEVAAIQADIGDASASTLGSLYAILGNPAQTFLAMIGYEGATALASKLTAARAALLDQITALRMAELDAANIPADVDILLARLTALRAGYLDNINQAG
;
A
#
# COMPACT_ATOMS: atom_id res chain seq x y z
N MET A 1 -1.01 -8.14 42.57
CA MET A 1 -1.45 -6.74 42.34
C MET A 1 -0.53 -5.84 43.14
N THR A 2 0.26 -5.01 42.49
CA THR A 2 1.00 -3.94 43.17
C THR A 2 -0.02 -2.94 43.75
N PRO A 3 0.12 -2.49 45.01
CA PRO A 3 -0.73 -1.46 45.57
C PRO A 3 -0.71 -0.22 44.68
N ARG A 4 -1.87 0.41 44.46
CA ARG A 4 -1.91 1.70 43.74
C ARG A 4 -1.08 2.72 44.52
N PRO A 5 -0.32 3.59 43.83
CA PRO A 5 0.38 4.69 44.49
C PRO A 5 -0.61 5.58 45.26
N PRO A 6 -0.22 6.15 46.41
CA PRO A 6 -1.00 7.17 47.10
C PRO A 6 -1.31 8.37 46.18
N LEU A 7 -2.46 9.02 46.40
CA LEU A 7 -2.95 10.11 45.55
C LEU A 7 -1.94 11.26 45.42
N ASP A 8 -1.20 11.54 46.49
CA ASP A 8 -0.20 12.60 46.51
C ASP A 8 0.97 12.30 45.56
N GLU A 9 1.34 11.03 45.40
CA GLU A 9 2.39 10.60 44.48
C GLU A 9 1.91 10.66 43.03
N LEU A 10 0.65 10.27 42.77
CA LEU A 10 0.03 10.45 41.45
C LEU A 10 -0.09 11.94 41.07
N LEU A 11 -0.43 12.81 42.02
CA LEU A 11 -0.52 14.24 41.79
C LEU A 11 0.85 14.87 41.57
N ALA A 12 1.87 14.44 42.31
CA ALA A 12 3.25 14.88 42.12
C ALA A 12 3.77 14.47 40.73
N LEU A 13 3.48 13.24 40.29
CA LEU A 13 3.82 12.76 38.96
C LEU A 13 3.06 13.52 37.87
N PHE A 14 1.78 13.82 38.06
CA PHE A 14 1.04 14.63 37.10
C PHE A 14 1.62 16.05 36.99
N ARG A 15 1.92 16.68 38.12
CA ARG A 15 2.52 18.02 38.14
C ARG A 15 3.92 18.06 37.54
N SER A 16 4.71 16.97 37.63
CA SER A 16 6.03 16.92 37.00
C SER A 16 5.99 16.90 35.47
N THR A 17 4.84 16.56 34.88
CA THR A 17 4.66 16.62 33.42
C THR A 17 4.28 18.02 32.91
N VAL A 18 3.91 18.94 33.80
CA VAL A 18 3.55 20.33 33.43
C VAL A 18 4.79 21.21 33.48
N ALA A 19 5.24 21.72 32.34
CA ALA A 19 6.35 22.68 32.25
C ALA A 19 5.93 24.09 32.69
N ALA A 20 4.72 24.50 32.30
CA ALA A 20 4.16 25.80 32.68
C ALA A 20 2.64 25.71 32.71
N GLU A 21 2.02 26.49 33.58
CA GLU A 21 0.59 26.74 33.56
C GLU A 21 0.35 28.23 33.82
N GLY A 22 -0.69 28.78 33.21
CA GLY A 22 -0.92 30.21 33.27
C GLY A 22 -2.22 30.64 32.62
N VAL A 23 -2.34 31.95 32.46
CA VAL A 23 -3.47 32.60 31.81
C VAL A 23 -2.88 33.64 30.86
N THR A 24 -3.34 33.65 29.61
CA THR A 24 -2.84 34.60 28.61
C THR A 24 -2.98 36.04 29.10
N THR A 25 -1.92 36.84 28.98
CA THR A 25 -1.92 38.25 29.38
C THR A 25 -2.15 39.19 28.21
N GLY A 26 -2.01 38.69 26.98
CA GLY A 26 -2.23 39.45 25.74
C GLY A 26 -3.01 38.63 24.71
N ALA A 27 -3.53 39.32 23.70
CA ALA A 27 -4.12 38.66 22.55
C ALA A 27 -3.02 38.10 21.64
N GLY A 28 -3.18 36.84 21.22
CA GLY A 28 -2.29 36.21 20.25
C GLY A 28 -2.44 36.75 18.83
N ALA A 29 -1.80 36.09 17.89
CA ALA A 29 -1.89 36.39 16.47
C ALA A 29 -3.32 36.18 15.94
N GLY A 30 -3.74 37.03 15.01
CA GLY A 30 -5.11 37.03 14.46
C GLY A 30 -5.57 35.73 13.82
N ALA A 31 -4.65 34.81 13.49
CA ALA A 31 -4.96 33.50 12.96
C ALA A 31 -5.31 32.45 14.04
N GLY A 32 -5.25 32.81 15.34
CA GLY A 32 -5.56 31.89 16.43
C GLY A 32 -4.49 30.82 16.69
N ASN A 33 -3.27 31.05 16.18
CA ASN A 33 -2.14 30.14 16.25
C ASN A 33 -1.02 30.64 17.17
N SER A 34 -1.29 31.61 18.04
CA SER A 34 -0.38 31.96 19.13
C SER A 34 -1.13 32.41 20.38
N ILE A 35 -0.45 32.31 21.52
CA ILE A 35 -0.85 32.95 22.77
C ILE A 35 0.25 33.87 23.27
N ILE A 36 -0.09 34.85 24.09
CA ILE A 36 0.88 35.71 24.76
C ILE A 36 0.66 35.64 26.27
N ASP A 37 1.68 35.24 27.01
CA ASP A 37 1.74 35.37 28.46
C ASP A 37 3.09 35.98 28.87
N ALA A 38 3.05 37.21 29.39
CA ALA A 38 4.23 37.93 29.85
C ALA A 38 4.96 37.20 31.00
N GLY A 39 4.27 36.33 31.75
CA GLY A 39 4.87 35.48 32.77
C GLY A 39 5.82 34.41 32.20
N LEU A 40 5.72 34.10 30.91
CA LEU A 40 6.66 33.22 30.22
C LEU A 40 7.92 33.96 29.73
N ALA A 41 7.91 35.30 29.67
CA ALA A 41 9.06 36.07 29.20
C ALA A 41 10.28 35.81 30.09
N GLY A 42 11.44 35.58 29.47
CA GLY A 42 12.68 35.25 30.18
C GLY A 42 12.85 33.77 30.54
N ALA A 43 11.92 32.88 30.17
CA ALA A 43 12.06 31.42 30.39
C ALA A 43 13.25 30.78 29.64
N GLY A 44 13.87 31.49 28.70
CA GLY A 44 14.96 31.01 27.85
C GLY A 44 14.52 30.80 26.41
N ALA A 45 15.43 30.98 25.45
CA ALA A 45 15.12 30.71 24.05
C ALA A 45 14.80 29.22 23.85
N ASN A 46 13.74 28.92 23.10
CA ASN A 46 13.27 27.57 22.77
C ASN A 46 12.81 26.70 23.95
N SER A 47 12.61 27.26 25.16
CA SER A 47 12.27 26.48 26.36
C SER A 47 11.02 25.60 26.24
N PHE A 48 10.08 25.96 25.35
CA PHE A 48 8.82 25.24 25.15
C PHE A 48 8.65 24.65 23.75
N VAL A 49 9.62 24.83 22.85
CA VAL A 49 9.53 24.28 21.49
C VAL A 49 9.51 22.76 21.59
N SER A 50 8.66 22.10 20.79
CA SER A 50 8.38 20.65 20.82
C SER A 50 7.61 20.15 22.04
N MET A 51 7.13 21.02 22.92
CA MET A 51 6.15 20.67 23.95
C MET A 51 4.72 20.81 23.41
N LEU A 52 3.75 20.25 24.13
CA LEU A 52 2.33 20.34 23.79
C LEU A 52 1.69 21.45 24.62
N MET A 53 0.97 22.35 23.96
CA MET A 53 0.12 23.34 24.61
C MET A 53 -1.30 22.80 24.70
N VAL A 54 -1.94 22.92 25.86
CA VAL A 54 -3.37 22.66 26.08
C VAL A 54 -4.05 23.98 26.46
N VAL A 55 -5.03 24.40 25.67
CA VAL A 55 -5.73 25.69 25.85
C VAL A 55 -7.16 25.44 26.32
N TYR A 56 -7.59 26.17 27.36
CA TYR A 56 -8.92 26.05 27.98
C TYR A 56 -9.63 27.41 28.02
N PRO A 57 -10.51 27.76 27.08
CA PRO A 57 -11.16 29.07 27.01
C PRO A 57 -12.41 29.18 27.88
N GLY A 58 -12.52 28.39 28.95
CA GLY A 58 -13.69 28.38 29.82
C GLY A 58 -14.85 27.49 29.34
N GLN A 59 -14.75 26.85 28.17
CA GLN A 59 -15.78 25.93 27.65
C GLN A 59 -15.18 24.53 27.41
N PRO A 60 -15.66 23.47 28.11
CA PRO A 60 -15.09 22.13 27.98
C PRO A 60 -15.09 21.52 26.58
N ARG A 61 -16.00 21.93 25.70
CA ARG A 61 -16.09 21.41 24.32
C ARG A 61 -15.07 22.02 23.37
N LEU A 62 -14.44 23.12 23.77
CA LEU A 62 -13.45 23.82 22.96
C LEU A 62 -12.03 23.45 23.37
N VAL A 63 -11.80 22.77 24.50
CA VAL A 63 -10.44 22.37 24.92
C VAL A 63 -9.72 21.71 23.76
N ASP A 64 -8.53 22.23 23.48
CA ASP A 64 -7.73 21.82 22.34
C ASP A 64 -6.27 21.71 22.75
N SER A 65 -5.52 20.90 22.00
CA SER A 65 -4.10 20.68 22.22
C SER A 65 -3.33 20.81 20.91
N MET A 66 -2.25 21.59 20.92
CA MET A 66 -1.45 21.89 19.74
C MET A 66 0.03 21.83 20.07
N ASP A 67 0.85 21.39 19.13
CA ASP A 67 2.30 21.42 19.28
C ASP A 67 2.82 22.84 19.27
N ILE A 68 3.84 23.12 20.09
CA ILE A 68 4.52 24.40 20.12
C ILE A 68 5.65 24.40 19.08
N THR A 69 5.53 25.27 18.08
CA THR A 69 6.49 25.39 16.96
C THR A 69 7.46 26.56 17.15
N GLY A 70 7.15 27.51 18.03
CA GLY A 70 7.98 28.68 18.29
C GLY A 70 7.75 29.26 19.67
N PHE A 71 8.77 29.91 20.21
CA PHE A 71 8.70 30.63 21.47
C PHE A 71 9.51 31.93 21.43
N ASN A 72 8.85 33.06 21.69
CA ASN A 72 9.49 34.35 21.78
C ASN A 72 9.82 34.67 23.24
N ASN A 73 11.09 34.51 23.60
CA ASN A 73 11.57 34.74 24.96
C ASN A 73 11.41 36.19 25.45
N ALA A 74 11.29 37.17 24.55
CA ALA A 74 11.15 38.58 24.95
C ALA A 74 9.71 38.93 25.32
N THR A 75 8.72 38.36 24.63
CA THR A 75 7.30 38.67 24.84
C THR A 75 6.54 37.60 25.59
N GLY A 76 7.10 36.39 25.70
CA GLY A 76 6.39 35.21 26.19
C GLY A 76 5.37 34.67 25.18
N GLU A 77 5.47 35.05 23.91
CA GLU A 77 4.60 34.53 22.87
C GLU A 77 4.95 33.07 22.53
N VAL A 78 3.94 32.22 22.49
CA VAL A 78 4.04 30.80 22.10
C VAL A 78 3.31 30.61 20.77
N THR A 79 4.03 30.13 19.75
CA THR A 79 3.45 29.80 18.43
C THR A 79 3.04 28.34 18.38
N LEU A 80 1.85 28.08 17.85
CA LEU A 80 1.19 26.77 17.78
C LEU A 80 1.25 26.21 16.35
N SER A 81 1.23 24.88 16.20
CA SER A 81 1.29 24.21 14.90
C SER A 81 0.03 24.41 14.05
N THR A 82 -1.11 24.59 14.68
CA THR A 82 -2.40 24.87 14.04
C THR A 82 -3.16 25.95 14.79
N ALA A 83 -4.16 26.54 14.13
CA ALA A 83 -5.10 27.43 14.80
C ALA A 83 -5.94 26.65 15.82
N TYR A 84 -6.24 27.30 16.93
CA TYR A 84 -7.09 26.76 17.99
C TYR A 84 -8.51 26.45 17.51
N LYS A 85 -9.05 25.31 17.93
CA LYS A 85 -10.36 24.82 17.52
C LYS A 85 -11.47 25.83 17.69
N GLY A 86 -12.15 26.12 16.57
CA GLY A 86 -13.35 26.96 16.53
C GLY A 86 -13.07 28.46 16.55
N VAL A 87 -11.81 28.90 16.43
CA VAL A 87 -11.45 30.32 16.44
C VAL A 87 -10.60 30.65 15.21
N ALA A 88 -11.19 31.34 14.23
CA ALA A 88 -10.49 31.97 13.12
C ALA A 88 -10.08 33.42 13.47
N ALA A 89 -9.66 33.63 14.71
CA ALA A 89 -9.38 34.93 15.32
C ALA A 89 -8.28 34.80 16.39
N ALA A 90 -7.75 35.91 16.88
CA ALA A 90 -6.78 35.90 17.97
C ALA A 90 -7.34 35.22 19.23
N ILE A 91 -6.51 34.37 19.86
CA ILE A 91 -6.81 33.88 21.21
C ILE A 91 -6.69 35.10 22.15
N PRO A 92 -7.77 35.48 22.87
CA PRO A 92 -7.76 36.69 23.69
C PRO A 92 -6.90 36.53 24.95
N ALA A 93 -6.64 37.65 25.62
CA ALA A 93 -6.16 37.63 27.00
C ALA A 93 -7.21 37.01 27.94
N GLY A 94 -6.77 36.44 29.06
CA GLY A 94 -7.63 35.82 30.06
C GLY A 94 -7.96 34.34 29.78
N VAL A 95 -7.26 33.69 28.84
CA VAL A 95 -7.46 32.28 28.49
C VAL A 95 -6.49 31.39 29.27
N PRO A 96 -6.98 30.50 30.14
CA PRO A 96 -6.15 29.51 30.81
C PRO A 96 -5.46 28.54 29.84
N TYR A 97 -4.22 28.18 30.15
CA TYR A 97 -3.45 27.20 29.37
C TYR A 97 -2.52 26.37 30.24
N LYS A 98 -2.04 25.26 29.68
CA LYS A 98 -0.98 24.40 30.23
C LYS A 98 0.00 23.99 29.14
N ILE A 99 1.30 24.10 29.41
CA ILE A 99 2.36 23.54 28.59
C ILE A 99 2.80 22.24 29.24
N VAL A 100 2.65 21.13 28.54
CA VAL A 100 2.99 19.79 29.03
C VAL A 100 4.18 19.22 28.27
N THR A 101 5.05 18.55 29.02
CA THR A 101 6.33 18.00 28.58
C THR A 101 6.22 16.57 28.10
N PHE A 102 5.08 16.13 27.54
CA PHE A 102 4.98 14.81 26.91
C PHE A 102 5.97 14.73 25.76
N ARG A 103 7.20 14.36 26.10
CA ARG A 103 8.31 14.15 25.20
C ARG A 103 8.33 12.67 25.00
N PHE A 104 7.92 12.22 23.83
CA PHE A 104 8.45 10.96 23.35
C PHE A 104 9.95 11.19 23.18
N VAL A 105 10.78 10.61 24.04
CA VAL A 105 12.22 10.67 23.78
C VAL A 105 12.50 9.96 22.45
N PRO A 106 13.52 10.36 21.69
CA PRO A 106 13.84 9.69 20.43
C PRO A 106 13.94 8.16 20.56
N ALA A 107 14.35 7.66 21.74
CA ALA A 107 14.36 6.23 22.06
C ALA A 107 12.95 5.61 22.17
N GLU A 108 11.96 6.31 22.72
CA GLU A 108 10.56 5.87 22.79
C GLU A 108 9.92 5.92 21.40
N VAL A 109 10.19 6.96 20.62
CA VAL A 109 9.75 7.03 19.21
C VAL A 109 10.36 5.89 18.41
N ALA A 110 11.66 5.61 18.59
CA ALA A 110 12.35 4.50 17.94
C ALA A 110 11.81 3.13 18.39
N ALA A 111 11.47 2.97 19.68
CA ALA A 111 10.87 1.75 20.19
C ALA A 111 9.46 1.54 19.64
N ILE A 112 8.64 2.60 19.56
CA ILE A 112 7.31 2.55 18.95
C ILE A 112 7.41 2.27 17.45
N GLN A 113 8.35 2.90 16.73
CA GLN A 113 8.60 2.59 15.31
C GLN A 113 9.10 1.15 15.11
N ALA A 114 9.90 0.62 16.04
CA ALA A 114 10.33 -0.77 16.00
C ALA A 114 9.15 -1.74 16.26
N ASP A 115 8.24 -1.39 17.17
CA ASP A 115 7.09 -2.22 17.55
C ASP A 115 5.96 -2.19 16.51
N ILE A 116 5.61 -0.99 16.02
CA ILE A 116 4.59 -0.78 14.97
C ILE A 116 5.13 -1.16 13.58
N GLY A 117 6.45 -1.15 13.42
CA GLY A 117 7.13 -1.34 12.15
C GLY A 117 7.29 -0.04 11.39
N ASP A 118 8.53 0.28 11.01
CA ASP A 118 8.82 1.36 10.07
C ASP A 118 8.31 0.96 8.67
N ALA A 119 7.27 1.66 8.18
CA ALA A 119 6.71 1.46 6.84
C ALA A 119 7.69 1.79 5.69
N SER A 120 8.91 2.26 5.99
CA SER A 120 10.01 2.22 5.04
C SER A 120 10.32 0.77 4.64
N ALA A 121 11.01 0.58 3.52
CA ALA A 121 11.22 -0.73 2.87
C ALA A 121 11.70 -1.90 3.77
N SER A 122 12.19 -1.61 4.98
CA SER A 122 12.54 -2.55 6.04
C SER A 122 11.38 -3.48 6.46
N THR A 123 10.15 -2.98 6.64
CA THR A 123 8.99 -3.83 7.00
C THR A 123 8.48 -4.66 5.83
N LEU A 124 8.67 -4.22 4.59
CA LEU A 124 8.45 -5.06 3.42
C LEU A 124 9.47 -6.19 3.36
N GLY A 125 10.71 -5.94 3.78
CA GLY A 125 11.74 -6.96 3.96
C GLY A 125 11.35 -8.02 5.00
N SER A 126 10.76 -7.63 6.13
CA SER A 126 10.27 -8.57 7.15
C SER A 126 9.00 -9.32 6.68
N LEU A 127 8.11 -8.68 5.93
CA LEU A 127 6.98 -9.36 5.30
C LEU A 127 7.44 -10.39 4.25
N TYR A 128 8.47 -10.08 3.46
CA TYR A 128 9.09 -11.04 2.54
C TYR A 128 9.79 -12.19 3.27
N ALA A 129 10.35 -11.94 4.46
CA ALA A 129 10.93 -12.98 5.29
C ALA A 129 9.86 -13.91 5.91
N ILE A 130 8.69 -13.36 6.28
CA ILE A 130 7.59 -14.12 6.90
C ILE A 130 6.74 -14.86 5.86
N LEU A 131 6.35 -14.18 4.78
CA LEU A 131 5.42 -14.68 3.77
C LEU A 131 6.12 -15.26 2.53
N GLY A 132 7.45 -15.14 2.46
CA GLY A 132 8.22 -15.39 1.25
C GLY A 132 8.07 -14.25 0.22
N ASN A 133 8.96 -14.22 -0.77
CA ASN A 133 8.76 -13.37 -1.94
C ASN A 133 7.52 -13.89 -2.70
N PRO A 134 6.43 -13.13 -2.85
CA PRO A 134 5.21 -13.59 -3.51
C PRO A 134 5.45 -14.11 -4.92
N ALA A 135 6.42 -13.54 -5.65
CA ALA A 135 6.80 -14.04 -6.96
C ALA A 135 7.44 -15.44 -6.86
N GLN A 136 8.27 -15.70 -5.85
CA GLN A 136 8.82 -17.04 -5.60
C GLN A 136 7.74 -18.01 -5.09
N THR A 137 6.82 -17.56 -4.24
CA THR A 137 5.69 -18.37 -3.78
C THR A 137 4.78 -18.76 -4.96
N PHE A 138 4.58 -17.85 -5.93
CA PHE A 138 3.85 -18.14 -7.15
C PHE A 138 4.62 -19.13 -8.04
N LEU A 139 5.94 -18.96 -8.20
CA LEU A 139 6.82 -19.91 -8.90
C LEU A 139 6.86 -21.31 -8.22
N ALA A 140 6.76 -21.36 -6.89
CA ALA A 140 6.71 -22.60 -6.13
C ALA A 140 5.32 -23.26 -6.23
N MET A 141 4.24 -22.49 -6.20
CA MET A 141 2.86 -22.98 -6.38
C MET A 141 2.63 -23.54 -7.79
N ILE A 142 3.19 -22.90 -8.82
CA ILE A 142 3.16 -23.45 -10.19
C ILE A 142 4.23 -24.51 -10.41
N GLY A 143 5.19 -24.64 -9.48
CA GLY A 143 6.37 -25.49 -9.56
C GLY A 143 7.28 -25.12 -10.75
N TYR A 144 8.59 -24.98 -10.51
CA TYR A 144 9.56 -25.06 -11.61
C TYR A 144 9.39 -26.37 -12.40
N GLU A 145 8.96 -27.43 -11.70
CA GLU A 145 8.49 -28.68 -12.29
C GLU A 145 7.20 -28.53 -13.10
N GLY A 146 6.24 -27.68 -12.74
CA GLY A 146 4.97 -27.57 -13.45
C GLY A 146 5.12 -26.91 -14.83
N ALA A 147 5.92 -25.85 -14.95
CA ALA A 147 6.22 -25.25 -16.26
C ALA A 147 7.01 -26.22 -17.16
N THR A 148 8.03 -26.87 -16.60
CA THR A 148 8.86 -27.85 -17.32
C THR A 148 8.08 -29.11 -17.69
N ALA A 149 7.22 -29.61 -16.80
CA ALA A 149 6.36 -30.76 -17.03
C ALA A 149 5.26 -30.43 -18.05
N LEU A 150 4.70 -29.22 -18.04
CA LEU A 150 3.74 -28.79 -19.05
C LEU A 150 4.40 -28.72 -20.42
N ALA A 151 5.59 -28.12 -20.52
CA ALA A 151 6.35 -28.07 -21.77
C ALA A 151 6.67 -29.48 -22.28
N SER A 152 7.05 -30.40 -21.38
CA SER A 152 7.33 -31.80 -21.72
C SER A 152 6.07 -32.53 -22.19
N LYS A 153 4.94 -32.37 -21.51
CA LYS A 153 3.64 -32.95 -21.90
C LYS A 153 3.18 -32.43 -23.25
N LEU A 154 3.29 -31.12 -23.49
CA LEU A 154 2.90 -30.52 -24.76
C LEU A 154 3.80 -30.99 -25.90
N THR A 155 5.11 -31.13 -25.65
CA THR A 155 6.07 -31.67 -26.62
C THR A 155 5.73 -33.11 -26.99
N ALA A 156 5.46 -33.96 -25.99
CA ALA A 156 5.07 -35.35 -26.21
C ALA A 156 3.73 -35.48 -26.95
N ALA A 157 2.72 -34.69 -26.55
CA ALA A 157 1.41 -34.67 -27.21
C ALA A 157 1.51 -34.21 -28.68
N ARG A 158 2.33 -33.18 -28.95
CA ARG A 158 2.58 -32.70 -30.31
C ARG A 158 3.27 -33.77 -31.16
N ALA A 159 4.25 -34.47 -30.63
CA ALA A 159 4.93 -35.56 -31.33
C ALA A 159 3.94 -36.69 -31.69
N ALA A 160 3.14 -37.15 -30.73
CA ALA A 160 2.13 -38.17 -30.96
C ALA A 160 1.08 -37.76 -32.01
N LEU A 161 0.65 -36.50 -32.01
CA LEU A 161 -0.27 -35.98 -33.02
C LEU A 161 0.36 -35.93 -34.42
N LEU A 162 1.63 -35.55 -34.52
CA LEU A 162 2.36 -35.55 -35.79
C LEU A 162 2.56 -36.97 -36.33
N ASP A 163 2.83 -37.95 -35.47
CA ASP A 163 2.92 -39.36 -35.85
C ASP A 163 1.59 -39.87 -36.40
N GLN A 164 0.46 -39.54 -35.75
CA GLN A 164 -0.88 -39.90 -36.21
C GLN A 164 -1.20 -39.28 -37.58
N ILE A 165 -0.92 -37.99 -37.77
CA ILE A 165 -1.12 -37.30 -39.06
C ILE A 165 -0.27 -37.96 -40.14
N THR A 166 0.99 -38.28 -39.83
CA THR A 166 1.90 -38.92 -40.79
C THR A 166 1.41 -40.31 -41.18
N ALA A 167 0.97 -41.12 -40.21
CA ALA A 167 0.40 -42.44 -40.47
C ALA A 167 -0.85 -42.38 -41.35
N LEU A 168 -1.77 -41.44 -41.08
CA LEU A 168 -2.97 -41.22 -41.89
C LEU A 168 -2.63 -40.80 -43.32
N ARG A 169 -1.70 -39.84 -43.49
CA ARG A 169 -1.28 -39.41 -44.83
C ARG A 169 -0.60 -40.54 -45.60
N MET A 170 0.24 -41.33 -44.96
CA MET A 170 0.86 -42.49 -45.62
C MET A 170 -0.16 -43.54 -46.03
N ALA A 171 -1.21 -43.75 -45.24
CA ALA A 171 -2.32 -44.63 -45.61
C ALA A 171 -3.14 -44.06 -46.79
N GLU A 172 -3.39 -42.75 -46.86
CA GLU A 172 -4.04 -42.13 -48.01
C GLU A 172 -3.21 -42.30 -49.29
N LEU A 173 -1.90 -42.08 -49.21
CA LEU A 173 -0.95 -42.26 -50.31
C LEU A 173 -0.54 -43.72 -50.54
N ASP A 174 -1.25 -44.68 -49.94
CA ASP A 174 -0.90 -46.09 -50.08
C ASP A 174 -0.89 -46.52 -51.55
N ALA A 175 0.01 -47.46 -51.85
CA ALA A 175 0.23 -47.96 -53.20
C ALA A 175 -1.02 -48.66 -53.79
N ALA A 176 -2.01 -49.04 -52.98
CA ALA A 176 -3.29 -49.53 -53.46
C ALA A 176 -4.28 -48.41 -53.81
N ASN A 177 -4.22 -47.28 -53.09
CA ASN A 177 -5.21 -46.21 -53.23
C ASN A 177 -5.00 -45.38 -54.51
N ILE A 178 -3.76 -45.00 -54.82
CA ILE A 178 -3.48 -44.19 -56.02
C ILE A 178 -3.87 -44.95 -57.30
N PRO A 179 -3.50 -46.22 -57.51
CA PRO A 179 -3.94 -46.98 -58.67
C PRO A 179 -5.46 -47.16 -58.72
N ALA A 180 -6.13 -47.41 -57.58
CA ALA A 180 -7.58 -47.55 -57.55
C ALA A 180 -8.30 -46.25 -58.00
N ASP A 181 -7.83 -45.09 -57.55
CA ASP A 181 -8.36 -43.79 -58.00
C ASP A 181 -8.10 -43.55 -59.49
N VAL A 182 -6.93 -43.93 -59.99
CA VAL A 182 -6.57 -43.85 -61.41
C VAL A 182 -7.43 -44.80 -62.25
N ASP A 183 -7.69 -46.01 -61.79
CA ASP A 183 -8.55 -46.99 -62.47
C ASP A 183 -10.00 -46.50 -62.54
N ILE A 184 -10.51 -45.90 -61.46
CA ILE A 184 -11.83 -45.25 -61.44
C ILE A 184 -11.88 -44.11 -62.47
N LEU A 185 -10.85 -43.26 -62.51
CA LEU A 185 -10.77 -42.17 -63.48
C LEU A 185 -10.73 -42.69 -64.92
N LEU A 186 -9.93 -43.73 -65.17
CA LEU A 186 -9.82 -44.37 -66.48
C LEU A 186 -11.15 -44.99 -66.93
N ALA A 187 -11.86 -45.66 -66.02
CA ALA A 187 -13.19 -46.22 -66.30
C ALA A 187 -14.20 -45.12 -66.67
N ARG A 188 -14.23 -44.01 -65.92
CA ARG A 188 -15.12 -42.87 -66.21
C ARG A 188 -14.79 -42.21 -67.54
N LEU A 189 -13.50 -42.02 -67.85
CA LEU A 189 -13.06 -41.44 -69.12
C LEU A 189 -13.39 -42.35 -70.30
N THR A 190 -13.25 -43.66 -70.11
CA THR A 190 -13.60 -44.66 -71.13
C THR A 190 -15.10 -44.64 -71.42
N ALA A 191 -15.94 -44.62 -70.38
CA ALA A 191 -17.40 -44.52 -70.53
C ALA A 191 -17.82 -43.21 -71.23
N LEU A 192 -17.23 -42.08 -70.82
CA LEU A 192 -17.51 -40.79 -71.43
C LEU A 192 -17.12 -40.77 -72.92
N ARG A 193 -15.92 -41.30 -73.24
CA ARG A 193 -15.45 -41.42 -74.62
C ARG A 193 -16.36 -42.27 -75.48
N ALA A 194 -16.84 -43.41 -74.97
CA ALA A 194 -17.78 -44.26 -75.68
C ALA A 194 -19.08 -43.51 -75.99
N GLY A 195 -19.65 -42.81 -75.01
CA GLY A 195 -20.85 -41.97 -75.21
C GLY A 195 -20.65 -40.87 -76.25
N TYR A 196 -19.47 -40.21 -76.28
CA TYR A 196 -19.15 -39.24 -77.33
C TYR A 196 -19.12 -39.86 -78.73
N LEU A 197 -18.50 -41.05 -78.87
CA LEU A 197 -18.42 -41.74 -80.16
C LEU A 197 -19.80 -42.21 -80.64
N ASP A 198 -20.65 -42.72 -79.75
CA ASP A 198 -22.01 -43.11 -80.09
C ASP A 198 -22.84 -41.92 -80.59
N ASN A 199 -22.68 -40.75 -79.96
CA ASN A 199 -23.36 -39.51 -80.41
C ASN A 199 -22.89 -39.05 -81.79
N ILE A 200 -21.60 -39.17 -82.09
CA ILE A 200 -21.06 -38.84 -83.42
C ILE A 200 -21.63 -39.80 -84.48
N ASN A 201 -21.66 -41.10 -84.17
CA ASN A 201 -22.13 -42.13 -85.10
C ASN A 201 -23.64 -42.07 -85.39
N GLN A 202 -24.43 -41.45 -84.50
CA GLN A 202 -25.88 -41.23 -84.71
C GLN A 202 -26.19 -39.96 -85.50
N ALA A 203 -25.22 -39.05 -85.66
CA ALA A 203 -25.41 -37.74 -86.29
C ALA A 203 -25.07 -37.72 -87.81
N GLY A 204 -24.61 -38.84 -88.38
CA GLY A 204 -24.33 -39.02 -89.81
C GLY A 204 -25.13 -40.17 -90.39
#